data_AF-A0AAU6H1V6-F1
#
_entry.id   AF-A0AAU6H1V6-F1
#
_cell.length_a   1.000
_cell.length_b   1.000
_cell.length_c   1.000
_cell.angle_alpha   90.00
_cell.angle_beta   90.00
_cell.angle_gamma   90.00
#
_symmetry.space_group_name_H-M   'P 1'
#
loop_
_entity.id
_entity.type
_entity.pdbx_description
1 polymer ?
#
loop_
_entity_poly.entity_id
_entity_poly.type
_entity_poly.pdbx_seq_one_letter_code
_entity_poly.pdbx_strand_id
1 'polypeptide(L)'
;MRPPPPRDELDAWLRANGWYPGRENEAEAERLIAVRVRGSADQGFPLQPWDEVYRFVSSYAGLEFPMPLAPERKFRADPTFGYEGDAELVVELAQNLGRRLFPVGWETSENGIVLLDDVGRFFYLHHTGPYFLGGNDMEALASLMTGDQEDAESYFV
;
A
#
# COMPACT_ATOMS: atom_id res chain seq x y z
N MET A 1 -16.53 -3.92 -12.86
CA MET A 1 -16.36 -4.04 -11.41
C MET A 1 -16.95 -5.37 -10.95
N ARG A 2 -16.12 -6.27 -10.44
CA ARG A 2 -16.55 -7.51 -9.77
C ARG A 2 -16.94 -7.11 -8.34
N PRO A 3 -18.01 -7.67 -7.74
CA PRO A 3 -18.33 -7.34 -6.36
C PRO A 3 -17.13 -7.71 -5.45
N PRO A 4 -16.78 -6.86 -4.46
CA PRO A 4 -15.73 -7.20 -3.51
C PRO A 4 -16.10 -8.49 -2.76
N PRO A 5 -15.10 -9.26 -2.29
CA PRO A 5 -15.37 -10.43 -1.45
C PRO A 5 -16.17 -10.02 -0.22
N PRO A 6 -17.07 -10.89 0.29
CA PRO A 6 -17.76 -10.66 1.55
C PRO A 6 -16.77 -10.36 2.69
N ARG A 7 -17.16 -9.50 3.63
CA ARG A 7 -16.30 -9.11 4.76
C ARG A 7 -15.73 -10.31 5.54
N ASP A 8 -16.55 -11.33 5.76
CA ASP A 8 -16.15 -12.54 6.48
C ASP A 8 -15.07 -13.33 5.74
N GLU A 9 -15.10 -13.34 4.40
CA GLU A 9 -14.08 -13.99 3.57
C GLU A 9 -12.75 -13.24 3.66
N LEU A 10 -12.80 -11.91 3.60
CA LEU A 10 -11.62 -11.05 3.74
C LEU A 10 -11.00 -11.18 5.15
N ASP A 11 -11.82 -11.18 6.20
CA ASP A 11 -11.37 -11.38 7.57
C ASP A 11 -10.75 -12.79 7.78
N ALA A 12 -11.33 -13.82 7.17
CA ALA A 12 -10.78 -15.18 7.21
C ALA A 12 -9.43 -15.26 6.48
N TRP A 13 -9.31 -14.62 5.32
CA TRP A 13 -8.07 -14.52 4.57
C TRP A 13 -6.99 -13.75 5.33
N LEU A 14 -7.33 -12.63 5.97
CA LEU A 14 -6.44 -11.88 6.84
C LEU A 14 -5.89 -12.76 7.97
N ARG A 15 -6.78 -13.47 8.68
CA ARG A 15 -6.39 -14.37 9.78
C ARG A 15 -5.53 -15.54 9.31
N ALA A 16 -5.86 -16.14 8.17
CA ALA A 16 -5.08 -17.22 7.59
C ALA A 16 -3.64 -16.80 7.26
N ASN A 17 -3.42 -15.51 6.99
CA ASN A 17 -2.13 -14.92 6.68
C ASN A 17 -1.50 -14.17 7.87
N GLY A 18 -1.95 -14.46 9.10
CA GLY A 18 -1.29 -14.01 10.34
C GLY A 18 -1.73 -12.64 10.86
N TRP A 19 -2.73 -12.01 10.26
CA TRP A 19 -3.33 -10.80 10.81
C TRP A 19 -4.34 -11.13 11.92
N TYR A 20 -4.30 -10.39 13.02
CA TYR A 20 -5.29 -10.45 14.10
C TYR A 20 -5.33 -9.11 14.85
N PRO A 21 -6.50 -8.71 15.40
CA PRO A 21 -6.59 -7.51 16.24
C PRO A 21 -5.65 -7.60 17.45
N GLY A 22 -4.87 -6.55 17.74
CA GLY A 22 -3.91 -6.57 18.85
C GLY A 22 -2.48 -6.96 18.46
N ARG A 23 -2.18 -7.19 17.16
CA ARG A 23 -0.82 -7.52 16.68
C ARG A 23 0.08 -6.30 16.49
N GLU A 24 -0.44 -5.10 16.73
CA GLU A 24 0.20 -3.85 16.36
C GLU A 24 1.61 -3.75 16.95
N ASN A 25 2.58 -3.38 16.12
CA ASN A 25 3.96 -3.20 16.56
C ASN A 25 4.45 -1.80 16.18
N GLU A 26 4.22 -0.83 17.07
CA GLU A 26 4.59 0.57 16.86
C GLU A 26 6.10 0.78 16.70
N ALA A 27 6.91 0.08 17.50
CA ALA A 27 8.36 0.18 17.46
C ALA A 27 8.92 -0.31 16.12
N GLU A 28 8.38 -1.42 15.60
CA GLU A 28 8.78 -1.90 14.27
C GLU A 28 8.27 -0.98 13.16
N ALA A 29 7.05 -0.44 13.29
CA ALA A 29 6.53 0.53 12.33
C ALA A 29 7.42 1.76 12.22
N GLU A 30 7.82 2.34 13.36
CA GLU A 30 8.73 3.48 13.41
C GLU A 30 10.06 3.17 12.71
N ARG A 31 10.64 2.00 12.98
CA ARG A 31 11.88 1.54 12.34
C ARG A 31 11.74 1.43 10.82
N LEU A 32 10.70 0.77 10.34
CA LEU A 32 10.50 0.52 8.91
C LEU A 32 10.17 1.82 8.16
N ILE A 33 9.34 2.68 8.74
CA ILE A 33 9.03 4.01 8.18
C ILE A 33 10.30 4.87 8.10
N ALA A 34 11.14 4.87 9.14
CA ALA A 34 12.41 5.60 9.12
C ALA A 34 13.35 5.13 8.01
N VAL A 35 13.39 3.81 7.72
CA VAL A 35 14.15 3.26 6.58
C VAL A 35 13.64 3.83 5.26
N ARG A 36 12.32 3.82 5.03
CA ARG A 36 11.72 4.35 3.79
C ARG A 36 11.95 5.85 3.63
N VAL A 37 11.76 6.63 4.71
CA VAL A 37 12.02 8.07 4.73
C VAL A 37 13.46 8.36 4.32
N ARG A 38 14.44 7.68 4.94
CA ARG A 38 15.85 7.84 4.59
C ARG A 38 16.10 7.47 3.13
N GLY A 39 15.60 6.32 2.67
CA GLY A 39 15.78 5.87 1.28
C GLY A 39 15.24 6.88 0.25
N SER A 40 14.08 7.49 0.53
CA SER A 40 13.51 8.53 -0.34
C SER A 40 14.29 9.85 -0.29
N ALA A 41 14.83 10.23 0.88
CA ALA A 41 15.68 11.39 1.04
C ALA A 41 17.02 11.24 0.30
N ASP A 42 17.62 10.05 0.33
CA ASP A 42 18.84 9.71 -0.41
C ASP A 42 18.63 9.82 -1.94
N GLN A 43 17.38 9.67 -2.43
CA GLN A 43 17.00 9.89 -3.82
C GLN A 43 16.70 11.37 -4.16
N GLY A 44 16.70 12.28 -3.18
CA GLY A 44 16.38 13.70 -3.37
C GLY A 44 14.88 14.05 -3.26
N PHE A 45 14.02 13.07 -2.97
CA PHE A 45 12.56 13.23 -2.87
C PHE A 45 12.07 12.74 -1.48
N PRO A 46 12.33 13.50 -0.40
CA PRO A 46 12.05 13.05 0.96
C PRO A 46 10.54 12.90 1.19
N LEU A 47 10.10 11.66 1.43
CA LEU A 47 8.72 11.34 1.80
C LEU A 47 8.50 11.58 3.30
N GLN A 48 7.30 12.02 3.66
CA GLN A 48 6.94 12.36 5.05
C GLN A 48 5.73 11.53 5.52
N PRO A 49 5.88 10.69 6.56
CA PRO A 49 4.76 9.91 7.11
C PRO A 49 3.79 10.79 7.93
N TRP A 50 2.66 10.21 8.31
CA TRP A 50 1.64 10.75 9.21
C TRP A 50 0.97 9.62 9.99
N ASP A 51 0.11 9.94 10.96
CA ASP A 51 -0.43 8.99 11.94
C ASP A 51 -1.09 7.75 11.31
N GLU A 52 -1.89 7.91 10.25
CA GLU A 52 -2.50 6.80 9.53
C GLU A 52 -1.47 5.84 8.90
N VAL A 53 -0.31 6.34 8.44
CA VAL A 53 0.79 5.49 7.96
C VAL A 53 1.33 4.64 9.09
N TYR A 54 1.62 5.25 10.25
CA TYR A 54 2.09 4.51 11.42
C TYR A 54 1.08 3.45 11.88
N ARG A 55 -0.22 3.80 11.86
CA ARG A 55 -1.31 2.88 12.21
C ARG A 55 -1.38 1.68 11.26
N PHE A 56 -1.30 1.93 9.95
CA PHE A 56 -1.33 0.86 8.96
C PHE A 56 -0.09 -0.03 9.10
N VAL A 57 1.10 0.57 9.11
CA VAL A 57 2.36 -0.19 9.18
C VAL A 57 2.44 -0.98 10.48
N SER A 58 2.06 -0.42 11.63
CA SER A 58 2.04 -1.17 12.90
C SER A 58 1.12 -2.38 12.84
N SER A 59 -0.03 -2.25 12.17
CA SER A 59 -1.05 -3.29 12.05
C SER A 59 -0.71 -4.40 11.06
N TYR A 60 0.03 -4.09 9.98
CA TYR A 60 0.23 -5.01 8.85
C TYR A 60 1.68 -5.38 8.58
N ALA A 61 2.67 -4.67 9.12
CA ALA A 61 4.08 -4.91 8.78
C ALA A 61 4.51 -6.37 8.96
N GLY A 62 5.28 -6.85 7.98
CA GLY A 62 5.83 -8.20 7.94
C GLY A 62 4.84 -9.28 7.48
N LEU A 63 3.59 -8.92 7.19
CA LEU A 63 2.61 -9.85 6.63
C LEU A 63 2.76 -9.95 5.11
N GLU A 64 2.54 -11.15 4.59
CA GLU A 64 2.44 -11.45 3.16
C GLU A 64 1.09 -12.06 2.87
N PHE A 65 0.50 -11.60 1.77
CA PHE A 65 -0.88 -11.84 1.42
C PHE A 65 -0.94 -12.34 -0.03
N PRO A 66 -0.97 -13.67 -0.26
CA PRO A 66 -1.10 -14.23 -1.59
C PRO A 66 -2.46 -13.91 -2.21
N MET A 67 -2.46 -13.48 -3.48
CA MET A 67 -3.68 -13.18 -4.21
C MET A 67 -4.41 -14.48 -4.59
N PRO A 68 -5.67 -14.70 -4.17
CA PRO A 68 -6.32 -16.01 -4.38
C PRO A 68 -6.43 -16.46 -5.84
N LEU A 69 -6.56 -15.50 -6.77
CA LEU A 69 -6.73 -15.77 -8.20
C LEU A 69 -5.40 -15.83 -8.98
N ALA A 70 -4.31 -15.42 -8.34
CA ALA A 70 -2.96 -15.38 -8.90
C ALA A 70 -1.96 -15.57 -7.75
N PRO A 71 -1.84 -16.78 -7.17
CA PRO A 71 -1.05 -17.00 -5.94
C PRO A 71 0.44 -16.69 -6.04
N GLU A 72 0.97 -16.60 -7.26
CA GLU A 72 2.31 -16.09 -7.59
C GLU A 72 2.46 -14.60 -7.28
N ARG A 73 1.35 -13.86 -7.31
CA ARG A 73 1.26 -12.45 -6.90
C ARG A 73 0.95 -12.38 -5.42
N LYS A 74 1.72 -11.57 -4.70
CA LYS A 74 1.54 -11.38 -3.26
C LYS A 74 1.64 -9.91 -2.94
N PHE A 75 0.78 -9.45 -2.05
CA PHE A 75 0.97 -8.18 -1.39
C PHE A 75 1.84 -8.41 -0.15
N ARG A 76 2.95 -7.68 -0.06
CA ARG A 76 3.82 -7.66 1.10
C ARG A 76 3.66 -6.32 1.79
N ALA A 77 3.15 -6.36 3.02
CA ALA A 77 3.03 -5.18 3.87
C ALA A 77 4.41 -4.84 4.45
N ASP A 78 5.19 -4.15 3.64
CA ASP A 78 6.56 -3.75 3.93
C ASP A 78 6.83 -2.39 3.28
N PRO A 79 6.84 -1.29 4.05
CA PRO A 79 7.00 0.05 3.51
C PRO A 79 8.45 0.32 3.05
N THR A 80 9.39 -0.57 3.35
CA THR A 80 10.82 -0.34 3.05
C THR A 80 11.19 -0.61 1.59
N PHE A 81 10.31 -1.29 0.86
CA PHE A 81 10.52 -1.55 -0.56
C PHE A 81 10.53 -0.25 -1.37
N GLY A 82 11.39 -0.24 -2.39
CA GLY A 82 11.50 0.83 -3.36
C GLY A 82 12.63 0.57 -4.33
N TYR A 83 12.50 1.10 -5.55
CA TYR A 83 13.52 1.05 -6.59
C TYR A 83 14.05 2.46 -6.89
N GLU A 84 15.18 2.56 -7.58
CA GLU A 84 15.75 3.86 -7.97
C GLU A 84 14.75 4.65 -8.83
N GLY A 85 14.43 5.87 -8.41
CA GLY A 85 13.44 6.74 -9.08
C GLY A 85 12.01 6.57 -8.57
N ASP A 86 11.73 5.59 -7.69
CA ASP A 86 10.39 5.40 -7.14
C ASP A 86 9.89 6.63 -6.35
N ALA A 87 10.78 7.29 -5.62
CA ALA A 87 10.44 8.42 -4.77
C ALA A 87 9.97 9.63 -5.59
N GLU A 88 10.57 9.86 -6.77
CA GLU A 88 10.14 10.89 -7.71
C GLU A 88 8.72 10.60 -8.21
N LEU A 89 8.47 9.37 -8.68
CA LEU A 89 7.14 8.95 -9.16
C LEU A 89 6.05 9.07 -8.08
N VAL A 90 6.38 8.76 -6.82
CA VAL A 90 5.47 8.94 -5.69
C VAL A 90 5.16 10.42 -5.48
N VAL A 91 6.15 11.31 -5.57
CA VAL A 91 5.95 12.76 -5.45
C VAL A 91 5.14 13.32 -6.61
N GLU A 92 5.38 12.87 -7.85
CA GLU A 92 4.60 13.26 -9.03
C GLU A 92 3.13 12.85 -8.90
N LEU A 93 2.87 11.59 -8.50
CA LEU A 93 1.50 11.13 -8.28
C LEU A 93 0.82 11.90 -7.14
N ALA A 94 1.55 12.18 -6.06
CA ALA A 94 1.05 12.98 -4.95
C ALA A 94 0.63 14.40 -5.41
N GLN A 95 1.42 15.02 -6.28
CA GLN A 95 1.10 16.32 -6.90
C GLN A 95 -0.16 16.24 -7.77
N ASN A 96 -0.27 15.25 -8.64
CA ASN A 96 -1.43 15.05 -9.50
C ASN A 96 -2.73 14.82 -8.70
N LEU A 97 -2.65 14.13 -7.57
CA LEU A 97 -3.79 13.92 -6.66
C LEU A 97 -4.09 15.12 -5.76
N GLY A 98 -3.16 16.09 -5.65
CA GLY A 98 -3.23 17.16 -4.66
C GLY A 98 -3.20 16.64 -3.22
N ARG A 99 -2.47 15.54 -2.98
CA ARG A 99 -2.42 14.81 -1.70
C ARG A 99 -1.00 14.49 -1.29
N ARG A 100 -0.85 13.98 -0.07
CA ARG A 100 0.40 13.33 0.36
C ARG A 100 0.30 11.85 0.05
N LEU A 101 1.41 11.20 -0.30
CA LEU A 101 1.47 9.75 -0.48
C LEU A 101 2.63 9.16 0.30
N PHE A 102 2.44 7.95 0.81
CA PHE A 102 3.49 7.20 1.47
C PHE A 102 3.40 5.70 1.15
N PRO A 103 4.53 5.04 0.81
CA PRO A 103 4.59 3.59 0.60
C PRO A 103 4.26 2.80 1.86
N VAL A 104 3.34 1.85 1.74
CA VAL A 104 2.92 0.98 2.85
C VAL A 104 3.11 -0.51 2.55
N GLY A 105 3.44 -0.85 1.31
CA GLY A 105 3.74 -2.20 0.88
C GLY A 105 3.93 -2.27 -0.62
N TRP A 106 4.01 -3.48 -1.16
CA TRP A 106 4.25 -3.70 -2.59
C TRP A 106 3.71 -5.05 -3.05
N GLU A 107 3.49 -5.18 -4.35
CA GLU A 107 3.13 -6.42 -5.03
C GLU A 107 4.40 -7.09 -5.57
N THR A 108 4.59 -8.38 -5.26
CA THR A 108 5.88 -9.06 -5.46
C THR A 108 6.19 -9.53 -6.88
N SER A 109 5.18 -9.68 -7.75
CA SER A 109 5.39 -10.17 -9.11
C SER A 109 5.93 -9.09 -10.04
N GLU A 110 5.39 -7.88 -9.97
CA GLU A 110 5.74 -6.77 -10.87
C GLU A 110 6.35 -5.57 -10.13
N ASN A 111 6.61 -5.71 -8.83
CA ASN A 111 7.23 -4.69 -7.98
C ASN A 111 6.43 -3.38 -7.88
N GLY A 112 5.11 -3.43 -8.12
CA GLY A 112 4.26 -2.26 -7.96
C GLY A 112 4.11 -1.86 -6.49
N ILE A 113 4.10 -0.56 -6.20
CA ILE A 113 4.13 -0.03 -4.83
C ILE A 113 2.71 0.35 -4.41
N VAL A 114 2.30 -0.09 -3.22
CA VAL A 114 1.03 0.31 -2.61
C VAL A 114 1.27 1.57 -1.76
N LEU A 115 0.50 2.61 -2.04
CA LEU A 115 0.60 3.94 -1.46
C LEU A 115 -0.67 4.24 -0.65
N LEU A 116 -0.51 4.92 0.48
CA LEU A 116 -1.58 5.47 1.30
C LEU A 116 -1.56 6.99 1.17
N ASP A 117 -2.73 7.63 1.08
CA ASP A 117 -2.87 9.07 1.11
C ASP A 117 -3.34 9.64 2.47
N ASP A 118 -3.28 10.96 2.62
CA ASP A 118 -3.59 11.67 3.87
C ASP A 118 -5.09 11.70 4.21
N VAL A 119 -5.96 11.13 3.39
CA VAL A 119 -7.39 10.94 3.67
C VAL A 119 -7.79 9.46 3.80
N GLY A 120 -6.81 8.54 3.79
CA GLY A 120 -7.02 7.11 4.01
C GLY A 120 -7.25 6.28 2.75
N ARG A 121 -7.12 6.88 1.56
CA ARG A 121 -7.25 6.19 0.27
C ARG A 121 -5.96 5.46 -0.08
N PHE A 122 -6.11 4.35 -0.81
CA PHE A 122 -5.00 3.53 -1.27
C PHE A 122 -4.86 3.59 -2.79
N PHE A 123 -3.61 3.62 -3.24
CA PHE A 123 -3.23 3.63 -4.64
C PHE A 123 -2.16 2.57 -4.90
N TYR A 124 -2.05 2.14 -6.16
CA TYR A 124 -1.07 1.20 -6.66
C TYR A 124 -0.26 1.87 -7.76
N LEU A 125 0.99 2.16 -7.48
CA LEU A 125 1.94 2.67 -8.47
C LEU A 125 2.53 1.49 -9.23
N HIS A 126 2.16 1.36 -10.50
CA HIS A 126 2.57 0.27 -11.36
C HIS A 126 3.19 0.78 -12.66
N HIS A 127 3.98 -0.06 -13.33
CA HIS A 127 4.68 0.33 -14.56
C HIS A 127 3.72 0.65 -15.73
N THR A 128 2.48 0.15 -15.68
CA THR A 128 1.42 0.46 -16.65
C THR A 128 0.61 1.71 -16.30
N GLY A 129 0.82 2.30 -15.12
CA GLY A 129 0.09 3.46 -14.63
C GLY A 129 -0.23 3.38 -13.14
N PRO A 130 -0.70 4.49 -12.55
CA PRO A 130 -1.22 4.52 -11.19
C PRO A 130 -2.69 4.06 -11.16
N TYR A 131 -3.05 3.27 -10.15
CA TYR A 131 -4.41 2.77 -9.97
C TYR A 131 -4.96 3.10 -8.57
N PHE A 132 -6.24 3.41 -8.48
CA PHE A 132 -6.95 3.51 -7.21
C PHE A 132 -7.37 2.13 -6.71
N LEU A 133 -7.08 1.84 -5.44
CA LEU A 133 -7.37 0.56 -4.81
C LEU A 133 -8.58 0.63 -3.87
N GLY A 134 -8.89 1.78 -3.27
CA GLY A 134 -10.02 1.88 -2.34
C GLY A 134 -9.88 3.02 -1.34
N GLY A 135 -10.98 3.33 -0.65
CA GLY A 135 -11.07 4.39 0.35
C GLY A 135 -10.62 3.98 1.75
N ASN A 136 -10.22 2.72 1.95
CA ASN A 136 -9.69 2.17 3.20
C ASN A 136 -8.88 0.90 2.91
N ASP A 137 -8.23 0.37 3.95
CA ASP A 137 -7.40 -0.83 3.91
C ASP A 137 -8.16 -2.07 3.40
N MET A 138 -9.41 -2.26 3.82
CA MET A 138 -10.21 -3.43 3.45
C MET A 138 -10.62 -3.39 1.98
N GLU A 139 -11.04 -2.23 1.47
CA GLU A 139 -11.31 -2.02 0.04
C GLU A 139 -10.02 -2.21 -0.77
N ALA A 140 -8.89 -1.67 -0.30
CA ALA A 140 -7.62 -1.81 -1.00
C ALA A 140 -7.16 -3.26 -1.13
N LEU A 141 -7.25 -4.03 -0.05
CA LEU A 141 -6.93 -5.46 -0.04
C LEU A 141 -7.90 -6.25 -0.92
N ALA A 142 -9.19 -5.93 -0.89
CA ALA A 142 -10.18 -6.54 -1.79
C ALA A 142 -9.86 -6.28 -3.28
N SER A 143 -9.48 -5.05 -3.63
CA SER A 143 -9.10 -4.68 -5.00
C SER A 143 -7.83 -5.39 -5.45
N LEU A 144 -6.84 -5.52 -4.56
CA LEU A 144 -5.65 -6.33 -4.81
C LEU A 144 -6.00 -7.82 -5.02
N MET A 145 -6.85 -8.40 -4.18
CA MET A 145 -7.29 -9.80 -4.28
C MET A 145 -8.03 -10.11 -5.57
N THR A 146 -8.86 -9.18 -6.04
CA THR A 146 -9.73 -9.37 -7.20
C THR A 146 -9.10 -8.88 -8.51
N GLY A 147 -8.08 -8.03 -8.44
CA GLY A 147 -7.52 -7.30 -9.57
C GLY A 147 -8.44 -6.21 -10.12
N ASP A 148 -9.52 -5.86 -9.41
CA ASP A 148 -10.47 -4.83 -9.82
C ASP A 148 -9.96 -3.48 -9.33
N GLN A 149 -9.41 -2.69 -10.24
CA GLN A 149 -8.74 -1.42 -9.94
C GLN A 149 -9.26 -0.35 -10.89
N GLU A 150 -9.39 0.87 -10.38
CA GLU A 150 -9.75 2.04 -11.18
C GLU A 150 -8.49 2.81 -11.58
N ASP A 151 -8.54 3.52 -12.70
CA ASP A 151 -7.45 4.43 -13.06
C ASP A 151 -7.37 5.59 -12.06
N ALA A 152 -6.18 5.82 -11.49
CA ALA A 152 -5.98 6.90 -10.52
C ALA A 152 -6.16 8.29 -11.15
N GLU A 153 -6.05 8.44 -12.48
CA GLU A 153 -6.30 9.69 -13.20
C GLU A 153 -7.72 10.22 -12.95
N SER A 154 -8.68 9.34 -12.65
CA SER A 154 -10.05 9.70 -12.28
C SER A 154 -10.14 10.53 -10.99
N TYR A 155 -9.05 10.59 -10.22
CA TYR A 155 -8.94 11.23 -8.91
C TYR A 155 -7.96 12.40 -8.88
N PHE A 156 -7.43 12.81 -10.04
CA PHE A 156 -6.52 13.97 -10.15
C PHE A 156 -7.27 15.30 -9.93
N VAL A 157 -6.52 16.36 -9.61
CA VAL A 157 -7.05 17.71 -9.30
C VAL A 157 -6.59 18.79 -10.27
#